data_AF-A0A957DKZ0-F1
#
_entry.id   AF-A0A957DKZ0-F1
#
_cell.length_a   1.000
_cell.length_b   1.000
_cell.length_c   1.000
_cell.angle_alpha   90.00
_cell.angle_beta   90.00
_cell.angle_gamma   90.00
#
_symmetry.space_group_name_H-M   'P 1'
#
loop_
_entity.id
_entity.type
_entity.pdbx_description
1 polymer ?
#
loop_
_entity_poly.entity_id
_entity_poly.type
_entity_poly.pdbx_seq_one_letter_code
_entity_poly.pdbx_strand_id
1 'polypeptide(L)'
;RGHRVALFDPGPLPHPLAASTDISKAVRMDYGADEAYMRMGEAARQGWLTWNKTLFSRPLYHEVGMLFLNSTPMSPHSYEYESYQMLQKRGHHPERLNASDIAAQYPAWREGVFVDGYLNRQAGYVESGAVVESLLHTAITNGVTLHPHVSVQKLLMTGSRVTGVRTGQGETFAADHVVVALGAWTPLLVPDLAPIMFAVGQPVFHLQVSDPDLFQPPHFTVFAADISQTGWYGFPYHPQAQIVKIANHGVGRRVDPAR
;
A
#
# COMPACT_ATOMS: atom_id res chain seq x y z
N ARG A 1 15.06 10.26 17.94
CA ARG A 1 14.33 10.56 19.21
C ARG A 1 15.02 9.95 20.45
N GLY A 2 16.35 9.77 20.43
CA GLY A 2 17.10 9.27 21.60
C GLY A 2 17.02 7.76 21.88
N HIS A 3 16.21 6.99 21.15
CA HIS A 3 16.15 5.54 21.31
C HIS A 3 17.30 4.83 20.59
N ARG A 4 17.89 3.81 21.23
CA ARG A 4 18.73 2.81 20.58
C ARG A 4 17.82 1.77 19.96
N VAL A 5 17.95 1.53 18.66
CA VAL A 5 17.05 0.66 17.91
C VAL A 5 17.87 -0.39 17.17
N ALA A 6 17.44 -1.65 17.26
CA ALA A 6 17.91 -2.74 16.44
C ALA A 6 16.77 -3.25 15.56
N LEU A 7 17.04 -3.48 14.27
CA LEU A 7 16.08 -4.01 13.30
C LEU A 7 16.55 -5.39 12.85
N PHE A 8 15.68 -6.39 12.93
CA PHE A 8 15.95 -7.77 12.53
C PHE A 8 15.06 -8.14 11.35
N ASP A 9 15.65 -8.72 10.30
CA ASP A 9 14.91 -9.19 9.13
C ASP A 9 15.61 -10.42 8.52
N PRO A 10 14.88 -11.45 8.05
CA PRO A 10 15.45 -12.61 7.36
C PRO A 10 16.22 -12.26 6.08
N GLY A 11 15.98 -11.08 5.49
CA GLY A 11 16.68 -10.61 4.30
C GLY A 11 16.47 -11.47 3.05
N PRO A 12 17.07 -11.08 1.90
CA PRO A 12 17.79 -9.82 1.68
C PRO A 12 16.87 -8.61 1.87
N LEU A 13 17.42 -7.42 2.09
CA LEU A 13 16.63 -6.21 2.35
C LEU A 13 16.68 -5.26 1.13
N PRO A 14 15.53 -4.74 0.66
CA PRO A 14 14.15 -5.09 1.05
C PRO A 14 13.80 -6.55 0.75
N HIS A 15 12.98 -7.17 1.61
CA HIS A 15 12.63 -8.58 1.46
C HIS A 15 11.71 -8.82 0.25
N PRO A 16 12.08 -9.67 -0.73
CA PRO A 16 11.30 -9.86 -1.96
C PRO A 16 9.88 -10.39 -1.74
N LEU A 17 9.66 -11.17 -0.68
CA LEU A 17 8.33 -11.69 -0.33
C LEU A 17 7.52 -10.74 0.59
N ALA A 18 8.10 -9.63 1.05
CA ALA A 18 7.35 -8.69 1.87
C ALA A 18 6.29 -7.98 1.02
N ALA A 19 5.08 -7.84 1.56
CA ALA A 19 3.97 -7.20 0.86
C ALA A 19 4.23 -5.73 0.45
N SER A 20 5.22 -5.08 1.07
CA SER A 20 5.68 -3.73 0.76
C SER A 20 6.66 -3.67 -0.42
N THR A 21 7.37 -4.75 -0.72
CA THR A 21 8.38 -4.81 -1.78
C THR A 21 7.69 -5.06 -3.11
N ASP A 22 7.50 -3.99 -3.86
CA ASP A 22 6.75 -3.98 -5.10
C ASP A 22 7.13 -2.74 -5.91
N ILE A 23 6.77 -2.67 -7.19
CA ILE A 23 7.03 -1.50 -8.01
C ILE A 23 6.13 -0.32 -7.63
N SER A 24 4.93 -0.59 -7.11
CA SER A 24 3.98 0.46 -6.75
C SER A 24 2.91 0.05 -5.73
N LYS A 25 2.48 1.00 -4.90
CA LYS A 25 1.32 0.89 -3.99
C LYS A 25 0.50 2.17 -4.01
N ALA A 26 -0.82 2.02 -3.97
CA ALA A 26 -1.73 3.17 -3.97
C ALA A 26 -1.65 3.91 -2.63
N VAL A 27 -1.73 5.24 -2.70
CA VAL A 27 -1.84 6.14 -1.56
C VAL A 27 -3.10 6.98 -1.78
N ARG A 28 -4.05 6.85 -0.87
CA ARG A 28 -5.39 7.43 -0.99
C ARG A 28 -6.00 7.65 0.40
N MET A 29 -7.10 8.41 0.47
CA MET A 29 -7.83 8.67 1.72
C MET A 29 -9.29 8.19 1.66
N ASP A 30 -9.68 7.58 0.55
CA ASP A 30 -11.04 7.25 0.11
C ASP A 30 -11.58 5.99 0.78
N TYR A 31 -11.86 6.01 2.09
CA TYR A 31 -12.15 4.81 2.90
C TYR A 31 -13.65 4.62 3.26
N GLY A 32 -14.55 4.84 2.30
CA GLY A 32 -15.99 4.73 2.53
C GLY A 32 -16.45 5.70 3.63
N ALA A 33 -17.33 5.22 4.51
CA ALA A 33 -17.80 5.98 5.66
C ALA A 33 -16.79 5.99 6.85
N ASP A 34 -15.63 5.34 6.72
CA ASP A 34 -14.63 5.27 7.80
C ASP A 34 -13.80 6.57 7.88
N GLU A 35 -14.31 7.50 8.68
CA GLU A 35 -13.66 8.79 8.91
C GLU A 35 -12.29 8.66 9.60
N ALA A 36 -12.09 7.62 10.43
CA ALA A 36 -10.82 7.43 11.12
C ALA A 36 -9.72 7.03 10.13
N TYR A 37 -10.01 6.11 9.20
CA TYR A 37 -9.08 5.75 8.13
C TYR A 37 -8.84 6.90 7.15
N MET A 38 -9.88 7.69 6.83
CA MET A 38 -9.70 8.87 5.99
C MET A 38 -8.72 9.87 6.64
N ARG A 39 -8.86 10.16 7.95
CA ARG A 39 -7.92 11.03 8.69
C ARG A 39 -6.49 10.49 8.69
N MET A 40 -6.32 9.17 8.78
CA MET A 40 -5.01 8.54 8.65
C MET A 40 -4.44 8.72 7.23
N GLY A 41 -5.27 8.57 6.19
CA GLY A 41 -4.90 8.83 4.80
C GLY A 41 -4.49 10.28 4.54
N GLU A 42 -5.22 11.25 5.09
CA GLU A 42 -4.90 12.68 5.03
C GLU A 42 -3.52 12.97 5.66
N ALA A 43 -3.28 12.45 6.86
CA ALA A 43 -2.01 12.61 7.56
C ALA A 43 -0.86 11.91 6.81
N ALA A 44 -1.10 10.71 6.28
CA ALA A 44 -0.12 9.97 5.50
C ALA A 44 0.27 10.72 4.22
N ARG A 45 -0.70 11.27 3.49
CA ARG A 45 -0.44 12.11 2.30
C ARG A 45 0.52 13.25 2.61
N GLN A 46 0.29 13.97 3.71
CA GLN A 46 1.20 15.05 4.12
C GLN A 46 2.61 14.52 4.43
N GLY A 47 2.72 13.34 5.03
CA GLY A 47 3.99 12.64 5.25
C GLY A 47 4.71 12.32 3.93
N TRP A 48 4.00 11.76 2.96
CA TRP A 48 4.55 11.44 1.64
C TRP A 48 5.05 12.67 0.89
N LEU A 49 4.26 13.74 0.87
CA LEU A 49 4.66 15.02 0.26
C LEU A 49 5.90 15.61 0.95
N THR A 50 6.02 15.43 2.27
CA THR A 50 7.18 15.89 3.03
C THR A 50 8.41 15.04 2.72
N TRP A 51 8.29 13.72 2.68
CA TRP A 51 9.41 12.82 2.37
C TRP A 51 9.94 13.00 0.95
N ASN A 52 9.07 13.25 -0.03
CA ASN A 52 9.50 13.64 -1.37
C ASN A 52 10.41 14.87 -1.38
N LYS A 53 10.20 15.82 -0.46
CA LYS A 53 10.98 17.07 -0.37
C LYS A 53 12.24 16.94 0.48
N THR A 54 12.26 16.03 1.45
CA THR A 54 13.22 16.08 2.57
C THR A 54 13.98 14.78 2.81
N LEU A 55 13.46 13.63 2.36
CA LEU A 55 14.01 12.32 2.70
C LEU A 55 14.48 11.58 1.44
N PHE A 56 13.69 11.59 0.38
CA PHE A 56 14.03 10.87 -0.84
C PHE A 56 14.96 11.69 -1.75
N SER A 57 15.91 11.02 -2.40
CA SER A 57 16.83 11.64 -3.37
C SER A 57 16.15 12.05 -4.68
N ARG A 58 14.98 11.46 -4.96
CA ARG A 58 14.06 11.80 -6.05
C ARG A 58 12.62 11.60 -5.57
N PRO A 59 11.61 12.15 -6.26
CA PRO A 59 10.22 11.82 -5.95
C PRO A 59 9.97 10.31 -6.05
N LEU A 60 9.42 9.75 -4.98
CA LEU A 60 8.96 8.35 -4.92
C LEU A 60 7.45 8.26 -4.68
N TYR A 61 6.83 9.33 -4.18
CA TYR A 61 5.37 9.50 -4.18
C TYR A 61 4.94 10.34 -5.38
N HIS A 62 3.95 9.86 -6.12
CA HIS A 62 3.42 10.47 -7.32
C HIS A 62 1.93 10.73 -7.13
N GLU A 63 1.57 11.99 -6.86
CA GLU A 63 0.18 12.44 -6.70
C GLU A 63 -0.46 12.68 -8.07
N VAL A 64 -0.76 11.56 -8.75
CA VAL A 64 -1.30 11.55 -10.13
C VAL A 64 -2.83 11.43 -10.16
N GLY A 65 -3.46 11.37 -8.99
CA GLY A 65 -4.88 11.08 -8.83
C GLY A 65 -5.20 9.59 -8.74
N MET A 66 -6.40 9.30 -8.24
CA MET A 66 -7.01 7.98 -8.26
C MET A 66 -8.44 8.05 -8.79
N LEU A 67 -8.70 7.26 -9.82
CA LEU A 67 -9.99 7.15 -10.49
C LEU A 67 -10.77 5.96 -9.92
N PHE A 68 -11.93 6.25 -9.35
CA PHE A 68 -12.91 5.24 -8.98
C PHE A 68 -13.91 5.09 -10.12
N LEU A 69 -14.04 3.87 -10.65
CA LEU A 69 -14.89 3.51 -11.78
C LEU A 69 -15.96 2.52 -11.32
N ASN A 70 -17.21 2.78 -11.70
CA ASN A 70 -18.35 1.95 -11.33
C ASN A 70 -19.17 1.55 -12.56
N SER A 71 -19.39 0.24 -12.74
CA SER A 71 -20.21 -0.29 -13.84
C SER A 71 -21.71 -0.12 -13.60
N THR A 72 -22.08 0.19 -12.36
CA THR A 72 -23.43 0.57 -11.95
C THR A 72 -23.39 1.93 -11.24
N PRO A 73 -24.47 2.74 -11.28
CA PRO A 73 -24.49 4.02 -10.58
C PRO A 73 -24.17 3.86 -9.10
N MET A 74 -23.34 4.75 -8.57
CA MET A 74 -23.04 4.79 -7.14
C MET A 74 -24.33 5.06 -6.36
N SER A 75 -24.64 4.19 -5.39
CA SER A 75 -25.83 4.27 -4.56
C SER A 75 -25.49 4.64 -3.12
N PRO A 76 -26.39 5.32 -2.38
CA PRO A 76 -26.22 5.53 -0.94
C PRO A 76 -25.81 4.25 -0.21
N HIS A 77 -24.88 4.36 0.74
CA HIS A 77 -24.29 3.26 1.48
C HIS A 77 -23.33 2.33 0.70
N SER A 78 -23.12 2.56 -0.61
CA SER A 78 -22.02 1.89 -1.31
C SER A 78 -20.67 2.46 -0.90
N TYR A 79 -19.61 1.65 -0.98
CA TYR A 79 -18.27 2.07 -0.57
C TYR A 79 -17.79 3.31 -1.33
N GLU A 80 -17.95 3.32 -2.66
CA GLU A 80 -17.52 4.42 -3.52
C GLU A 80 -18.36 5.68 -3.28
N TYR A 81 -19.67 5.55 -3.09
CA TYR A 81 -20.55 6.66 -2.74
C TYR A 81 -20.14 7.30 -1.41
N GLU A 82 -19.99 6.49 -0.36
CA GLU A 82 -19.63 6.97 0.98
C GLU A 82 -18.23 7.61 0.98
N SER A 83 -17.30 7.06 0.20
CA SER A 83 -15.97 7.66 0.02
C SER A 83 -16.06 9.06 -0.59
N TYR A 84 -16.82 9.21 -1.67
CA TYR A 84 -17.05 10.48 -2.34
C TYR A 84 -17.70 11.51 -1.41
N GLN A 85 -18.77 11.12 -0.70
CA GLN A 85 -19.46 11.99 0.25
C GLN A 85 -18.55 12.41 1.42
N MET A 86 -17.79 11.48 1.98
CA MET A 86 -16.91 11.76 3.12
C MET A 86 -15.77 12.69 2.73
N LEU A 87 -15.19 12.54 1.53
CA LEU A 87 -14.20 13.48 0.99
C LEU A 87 -14.76 14.90 0.93
N GLN A 88 -15.95 15.07 0.36
CA GLN A 88 -16.62 16.38 0.29
C GLN A 88 -16.89 16.97 1.68
N LYS A 89 -17.43 16.14 2.60
CA LYS A 89 -17.69 16.54 3.99
C LYS A 89 -16.43 17.00 4.71
N ARG A 90 -15.28 16.42 4.40
CA ARG A 90 -13.97 16.78 4.97
C ARG A 90 -13.26 17.91 4.23
N GLY A 91 -13.92 18.54 3.25
CA GLY A 91 -13.42 19.72 2.54
C GLY A 91 -12.53 19.41 1.35
N HIS A 92 -12.47 18.16 0.89
CA HIS A 92 -11.83 17.79 -0.37
C HIS A 92 -12.81 17.96 -1.54
N HIS A 93 -12.28 17.97 -2.75
CA HIS A 93 -13.05 18.26 -3.96
C HIS A 93 -12.87 17.15 -5.02
N PRO A 94 -13.39 15.93 -4.77
CA PRO A 94 -13.40 14.89 -5.79
C PRO A 94 -14.29 15.31 -6.98
N GLU A 95 -13.87 14.97 -8.19
CA GLU A 95 -14.59 15.27 -9.43
C GLU A 95 -15.46 14.07 -9.79
N ARG A 96 -16.80 14.18 -9.71
CA ARG A 96 -17.70 13.11 -10.15
C ARG A 96 -17.73 13.03 -11.68
N LEU A 97 -17.73 11.82 -12.20
CA LEU A 97 -17.65 11.53 -13.64
C LEU A 97 -18.81 10.61 -14.05
N ASN A 98 -19.49 10.96 -15.12
CA ASN A 98 -20.45 10.07 -15.78
C ASN A 98 -19.77 9.29 -16.94
N ALA A 99 -20.52 8.39 -17.59
CA ALA A 99 -20.05 7.62 -18.75
C ALA A 99 -19.37 8.48 -19.85
N SER A 100 -19.96 9.63 -20.20
CA SER A 100 -19.42 10.52 -21.23
C SER A 100 -18.13 11.18 -20.80
N ASP A 101 -18.02 11.58 -19.53
CA ASP A 101 -16.79 12.15 -18.97
C ASP A 101 -15.66 11.12 -18.98
N ILE A 102 -15.97 9.87 -18.59
CA ILE A 102 -15.01 8.76 -18.55
C ILE A 102 -14.49 8.47 -19.97
N ALA A 103 -15.38 8.34 -20.96
CA ALA A 103 -15.00 8.06 -22.33
C ALA A 103 -14.15 9.18 -22.95
N ALA A 104 -14.47 10.44 -22.66
CA ALA A 104 -13.76 11.59 -23.20
C ALA A 104 -12.38 11.81 -22.55
N GLN A 105 -12.26 11.59 -21.25
CA GLN A 105 -11.05 11.94 -20.49
C GLN A 105 -10.08 10.77 -20.31
N TYR A 106 -10.58 9.53 -20.31
CA TYR A 106 -9.80 8.31 -20.04
C TYR A 106 -10.01 7.24 -21.13
N PRO A 107 -9.53 7.50 -22.37
CA PRO A 107 -9.82 6.69 -23.56
C PRO A 107 -9.25 5.26 -23.54
N ALA A 108 -8.40 4.92 -22.56
CA ALA A 108 -7.92 3.57 -22.35
C ALA A 108 -9.05 2.61 -21.89
N TRP A 109 -10.09 3.16 -21.25
CA TRP A 109 -11.24 2.40 -20.80
C TRP A 109 -12.23 2.20 -21.93
N ARG A 110 -12.80 0.99 -22.00
CA ARG A 110 -13.86 0.70 -22.98
C ARG A 110 -15.10 1.53 -22.66
N GLU A 111 -15.56 2.30 -23.64
CA GLU A 111 -16.79 3.07 -23.57
C GLU A 111 -18.00 2.19 -23.19
N GLY A 112 -18.87 2.73 -22.34
CA GLY A 112 -20.10 2.06 -21.89
C GLY A 112 -19.92 0.97 -20.83
N VAL A 113 -18.69 0.64 -20.43
CA VAL A 113 -18.45 -0.33 -19.34
C VAL A 113 -18.67 0.31 -17.96
N PHE A 114 -18.17 1.52 -17.77
CA PHE A 114 -18.30 2.27 -16.52
C PHE A 114 -19.23 3.46 -16.74
N VAL A 115 -20.21 3.63 -15.86
CA VAL A 115 -21.33 4.57 -16.04
C VAL A 115 -21.34 5.70 -15.00
N ASP A 116 -20.60 5.52 -13.91
CA ASP A 116 -20.44 6.47 -12.82
C ASP A 116 -19.06 6.29 -12.19
N GLY A 117 -18.63 7.26 -11.39
CA GLY A 117 -17.32 7.24 -10.76
C GLY A 117 -16.90 8.62 -10.30
N TYR A 118 -15.66 8.71 -9.82
CA TYR A 118 -15.06 10.00 -9.48
C TYR A 118 -13.53 9.95 -9.53
N LEU A 119 -12.90 11.10 -9.71
CA LEU A 119 -11.47 11.31 -9.58
C LEU A 119 -11.15 12.02 -8.27
N ASN A 120 -10.27 11.43 -7.48
CA ASN A 120 -9.60 12.13 -6.38
C ASN A 120 -8.18 12.52 -6.80
N ARG A 121 -7.94 13.80 -7.08
CA ARG A 121 -6.61 14.30 -7.50
C ARG A 121 -5.53 14.25 -6.43
N GLN A 122 -5.92 14.16 -5.16
CA GLN A 122 -5.00 14.12 -4.01
C GLN A 122 -4.54 12.70 -3.67
N ALA A 123 -4.96 11.71 -4.46
CA ALA A 123 -4.48 10.34 -4.37
C ALA A 123 -3.36 10.07 -5.40
N GLY A 124 -2.75 8.90 -5.33
CA GLY A 124 -1.68 8.53 -6.24
C GLY A 124 -1.01 7.23 -5.83
N TYR A 125 0.28 7.10 -6.13
CA TYR A 125 1.03 5.90 -5.76
C TYR A 125 2.44 6.23 -5.27
N VAL A 126 3.02 5.30 -4.53
CA VAL A 126 4.44 5.30 -4.19
C VAL A 126 5.16 4.18 -4.91
N GLU A 127 6.42 4.39 -5.28
CA GLU A 127 7.34 3.32 -5.71
C GLU A 127 7.81 2.53 -4.48
N SER A 128 7.00 1.56 -4.04
CA SER A 128 7.06 1.06 -2.66
C SER A 128 8.37 0.34 -2.31
N GLY A 129 8.96 -0.42 -3.22
CA GLY A 129 10.29 -1.02 -3.03
C GLY A 129 11.37 0.04 -2.79
N ALA A 130 11.43 1.06 -3.64
CA ALA A 130 12.37 2.17 -3.52
C ALA A 130 12.14 3.01 -2.25
N VAL A 131 10.88 3.13 -1.80
CA VAL A 131 10.56 3.74 -0.51
C VAL A 131 11.16 2.94 0.63
N VAL A 132 11.00 1.61 0.65
CA VAL A 132 11.58 0.75 1.70
C VAL A 132 13.11 0.86 1.70
N GLU A 133 13.76 0.86 0.54
CA GLU A 133 15.21 1.08 0.42
C GLU A 133 15.65 2.42 1.02
N SER A 134 14.94 3.50 0.68
CA SER A 134 15.24 4.84 1.18
C SER A 134 15.04 4.94 2.69
N LEU A 135 14.01 4.31 3.24
CA LEU A 135 13.73 4.27 4.67
C LEU A 135 14.77 3.43 5.42
N LEU A 136 15.23 2.31 4.86
CA LEU A 136 16.32 1.50 5.42
C LEU A 136 17.62 2.30 5.48
N HIS A 137 18.00 2.97 4.38
CA HIS A 137 19.19 3.83 4.34
C HIS A 137 19.09 4.96 5.37
N THR A 138 17.91 5.58 5.49
CA THR A 138 17.64 6.63 6.48
C THR A 138 17.73 6.10 7.91
N ALA A 139 17.23 4.90 8.19
CA ALA A 139 17.32 4.27 9.49
C ALA A 139 18.79 4.04 9.90
N ILE A 140 19.60 3.47 9.00
CA ILE A 140 21.04 3.24 9.22
C ILE A 140 21.76 4.55 9.49
N THR A 141 21.51 5.58 8.66
CA THR A 141 22.14 6.91 8.81
C THR A 141 21.78 7.57 10.15
N ASN A 142 20.61 7.26 10.69
CA ASN A 142 20.16 7.72 12.01
C ASN A 142 20.63 6.83 13.18
N GLY A 143 21.49 5.84 12.93
CA GLY A 143 22.10 5.00 13.96
C GLY A 143 21.28 3.76 14.37
N VAL A 144 20.33 3.33 13.54
CA VAL A 144 19.66 2.02 13.75
C VAL A 144 20.64 0.90 13.43
N THR A 145 20.83 -0.03 14.36
CA THR A 145 21.63 -1.25 14.12
C THR A 145 20.81 -2.25 13.32
N LEU A 146 21.26 -2.56 12.11
CA LEU A 146 20.59 -3.51 11.24
C LEU A 146 21.20 -4.92 11.41
N HIS A 147 20.34 -5.91 11.61
CA HIS A 147 20.67 -7.33 11.61
C HIS A 147 19.98 -8.01 10.41
N PRO A 148 20.53 -7.87 9.19
CA PRO A 148 20.01 -8.55 8.02
C PRO A 148 20.32 -10.05 8.09
N HIS A 149 19.52 -10.88 7.43
CA HIS A 149 19.69 -12.33 7.45
C HIS A 149 19.52 -12.98 8.83
N VAL A 150 18.77 -12.32 9.71
CA VAL A 150 18.50 -12.77 11.08
C VAL A 150 17.00 -12.87 11.29
N SER A 151 16.50 -14.11 11.31
CA SER A 151 15.12 -14.40 11.68
C SER A 151 14.95 -14.45 13.19
N VAL A 152 14.02 -13.69 13.75
CA VAL A 152 13.57 -13.83 15.14
C VAL A 152 12.60 -15.01 15.23
N GLN A 153 12.85 -15.94 16.16
CA GLN A 153 12.01 -17.14 16.35
C GLN A 153 11.22 -17.11 17.66
N LYS A 154 11.58 -16.28 18.63
CA LYS A 154 10.90 -16.24 19.92
C LYS A 154 10.97 -14.88 20.59
N LEU A 155 9.88 -14.46 21.22
CA LEU A 155 9.85 -13.37 22.18
C LEU A 155 10.34 -13.88 23.55
N LEU A 156 11.29 -13.16 24.15
CA LEU A 156 11.76 -13.43 25.50
C LEU A 156 10.80 -12.79 26.51
N MET A 157 10.43 -13.53 27.54
CA MET A 157 9.43 -13.12 28.52
C MET A 157 9.97 -13.23 29.94
N THR A 158 9.58 -12.30 30.81
CA THR A 158 9.73 -12.38 32.26
C THR A 158 8.37 -12.09 32.88
N GLY A 159 7.72 -13.12 33.42
CA GLY A 159 6.29 -13.04 33.76
C GLY A 159 5.45 -12.73 32.51
N SER A 160 4.64 -11.67 32.58
CA SER A 160 3.81 -11.18 31.45
C SER A 160 4.51 -10.15 30.56
N ARG A 161 5.77 -9.79 30.85
CA ARG A 161 6.49 -8.74 30.11
C ARG A 161 7.43 -9.33 29.06
N VAL A 162 7.38 -8.80 27.83
CA VAL A 162 8.42 -9.02 26.81
C VAL A 162 9.69 -8.28 27.21
N THR A 163 10.82 -8.98 27.21
CA THR A 163 12.13 -8.46 27.62
C THR A 163 13.20 -8.55 26.52
N GLY A 164 12.84 -9.07 25.35
CA GLY A 164 13.75 -9.19 24.23
C GLY A 164 13.30 -10.19 23.18
N VAL A 165 14.23 -10.60 22.33
CA VAL A 165 14.02 -11.57 21.25
C VAL A 165 15.14 -12.62 21.23
N ARG A 166 14.83 -13.80 20.69
CA ARG A 166 15.81 -14.84 20.36
C ARG A 166 15.78 -15.14 18.87
N THR A 167 16.96 -15.15 18.26
CA THR A 167 17.15 -15.42 16.83
C THR A 167 17.09 -16.92 16.54
N GLY A 168 16.98 -17.27 15.25
CA GLY A 168 17.04 -18.67 14.82
C GLY A 168 18.39 -19.35 15.04
N GLN A 169 19.45 -18.56 15.18
CA GLN A 169 20.80 -19.01 15.53
C GLN A 169 20.99 -19.19 17.05
N GLY A 170 19.98 -18.85 17.85
CA GLY A 170 20.00 -19.01 19.32
C GLY A 170 20.49 -17.79 20.09
N GLU A 171 20.96 -16.74 19.41
CA GLU A 171 21.39 -15.49 20.04
C GLU A 171 20.20 -14.77 20.67
N THR A 172 20.44 -14.06 21.77
CA THR A 172 19.42 -13.32 22.50
C THR A 172 19.75 -11.83 22.53
N PHE A 173 18.73 -11.01 22.36
CA PHE A 173 18.83 -9.55 22.38
C PHE A 173 17.81 -9.01 23.36
N ALA A 174 18.29 -8.39 24.45
CA ALA A 174 17.44 -7.73 25.42
C ALA A 174 16.95 -6.39 24.88
N ALA A 175 15.69 -6.04 25.18
CA ALA A 175 15.11 -4.76 24.78
C ALA A 175 14.02 -4.32 25.78
N ASP A 176 13.93 -3.00 26.00
CA ASP A 176 12.86 -2.42 26.81
C ASP A 176 11.49 -2.56 26.15
N HIS A 177 11.48 -2.51 24.81
CA HIS A 177 10.31 -2.62 23.95
C HIS A 177 10.65 -3.46 22.70
N VAL A 178 9.69 -4.27 22.26
CA VAL A 178 9.77 -5.03 21.01
C VAL A 178 8.59 -4.63 20.14
N VAL A 179 8.86 -4.19 18.91
CA VAL A 179 7.84 -3.91 17.90
C VAL A 179 7.79 -5.08 16.92
N VAL A 180 6.66 -5.77 16.86
CA VAL A 180 6.45 -6.88 15.93
C VAL A 180 5.79 -6.31 14.66
N ALA A 181 6.56 -6.23 13.57
CA ALA A 181 6.13 -5.70 12.28
C ALA A 181 6.35 -6.73 11.15
N LEU A 182 6.03 -7.99 11.40
CA LEU A 182 6.40 -9.13 10.55
C LEU A 182 5.40 -9.42 9.41
N GLY A 183 4.44 -8.53 9.15
CA GLY A 183 3.43 -8.71 8.12
C GLY A 183 2.74 -10.08 8.21
N ALA A 184 2.73 -10.82 7.09
CA ALA A 184 2.12 -12.15 6.99
C ALA A 184 2.72 -13.20 7.95
N TRP A 185 3.98 -13.03 8.39
CA TRP A 185 4.67 -13.93 9.32
C TRP A 185 4.36 -13.65 10.80
N THR A 186 3.60 -12.59 11.12
CA THR A 186 3.29 -12.21 12.51
C THR A 186 2.72 -13.38 13.34
N PRO A 187 1.77 -14.19 12.85
CA PRO A 187 1.26 -15.33 13.62
C PRO A 187 2.30 -16.41 13.94
N LEU A 188 3.42 -16.47 13.21
CA LEU A 188 4.50 -17.42 13.50
C LEU A 188 5.27 -17.03 14.77
N LEU A 189 5.41 -15.73 15.05
CA LEU A 189 6.05 -15.23 16.27
C LEU A 189 5.04 -14.98 17.40
N VAL A 190 3.79 -14.67 17.06
CA VAL A 190 2.69 -14.42 18.01
C VAL A 190 1.50 -15.36 17.69
N PRO A 191 1.58 -16.64 18.09
CA PRO A 191 0.61 -17.66 17.71
C PRO A 191 -0.84 -17.39 18.12
N ASP A 192 -1.05 -16.61 19.18
CA ASP A 192 -2.39 -16.23 19.67
C ASP A 192 -3.20 -15.44 18.62
N LEU A 193 -2.53 -14.84 17.63
CA LEU A 193 -3.19 -14.13 16.53
C LEU A 193 -3.63 -15.06 15.38
N ALA A 194 -3.16 -16.30 15.32
CA ALA A 194 -3.46 -17.23 14.22
C ALA A 194 -4.95 -17.48 13.93
N PRO A 195 -5.89 -17.42 14.91
CA PRO A 195 -7.32 -17.54 14.63
C PRO A 195 -7.92 -16.36 13.85
N ILE A 196 -7.31 -15.18 13.92
CA ILE A 196 -7.84 -13.93 13.35
C ILE A 196 -6.92 -13.29 12.31
N MET A 197 -5.68 -13.76 12.19
CA MET A 197 -4.66 -13.25 11.29
C MET A 197 -4.02 -14.41 10.53
N PHE A 198 -4.14 -14.41 9.21
CA PHE A 198 -3.57 -15.42 8.32
C PHE A 198 -3.15 -14.80 6.99
N ALA A 199 -2.20 -15.44 6.32
CA ALA A 199 -1.69 -14.96 5.04
C ALA A 199 -2.62 -15.31 3.88
N VAL A 200 -2.77 -14.36 2.97
CA VAL A 200 -3.51 -14.51 1.72
C VAL A 200 -2.60 -14.07 0.57
N GLY A 201 -2.39 -14.96 -0.39
CA GLY A 201 -1.73 -14.66 -1.65
C GLY A 201 -2.67 -13.90 -2.57
N GLN A 202 -2.20 -12.77 -3.10
CA GLN A 202 -2.92 -11.90 -4.01
C GLN A 202 -2.08 -11.73 -5.29
N PRO A 203 -2.54 -12.23 -6.44
CA PRO A 203 -1.80 -12.10 -7.69
C PRO A 203 -1.83 -10.64 -8.19
N VAL A 204 -0.71 -10.20 -8.75
CA VAL A 204 -0.61 -8.96 -9.53
C VAL A 204 -0.11 -9.30 -10.93
N PHE A 205 -0.52 -8.53 -11.91
CA PHE A 205 -0.11 -8.70 -13.31
C PHE A 205 0.71 -7.50 -13.74
N HIS A 206 1.85 -7.77 -14.36
CA HIS A 206 2.66 -6.78 -15.05
C HIS A 206 2.49 -7.01 -16.55
N LEU A 207 1.89 -6.04 -17.22
CA LEU A 207 1.47 -6.15 -18.61
C LEU A 207 2.26 -5.15 -19.44
N GLN A 208 2.92 -5.65 -20.49
CA GLN A 208 3.47 -4.78 -21.51
C GLN A 208 2.32 -4.23 -22.37
N VAL A 209 2.35 -2.95 -22.67
CA VAL A 209 1.35 -2.27 -23.50
C VAL A 209 1.97 -1.83 -24.82
N SER A 210 1.17 -1.86 -25.89
CA SER A 210 1.61 -1.46 -27.24
C SER A 210 1.70 0.05 -27.41
N ASP A 211 0.88 0.80 -26.67
CA ASP A 211 0.81 2.26 -26.69
C ASP A 211 0.94 2.79 -25.25
N PRO A 212 2.17 3.11 -24.80
CA PRO A 212 2.40 3.65 -23.46
C PRO A 212 1.72 4.99 -23.18
N ASP A 213 1.45 5.82 -24.19
CA ASP A 213 0.91 7.16 -23.99
C ASP A 213 -0.56 7.10 -23.53
N LEU A 214 -1.28 6.07 -23.97
CA LEU A 214 -2.65 5.80 -23.55
C LEU A 214 -2.79 5.46 -22.05
N PHE A 215 -1.72 4.96 -21.42
CA PHE A 215 -1.70 4.49 -20.03
C PHE A 215 -0.94 5.43 -19.07
N GLN A 216 -0.71 6.68 -19.47
CA GLN A 216 -0.03 7.68 -18.64
C GLN A 216 -0.97 8.76 -18.10
N PRO A 217 -0.65 9.40 -16.97
CA PRO A 217 -1.36 10.58 -16.50
C PRO A 217 -1.23 11.73 -17.52
N PRO A 218 -2.26 12.60 -17.67
CA PRO A 218 -3.49 12.63 -16.89
C PRO A 218 -4.58 11.67 -17.39
N HIS A 219 -4.40 11.01 -18.53
CA HIS A 219 -5.42 10.19 -19.20
C HIS A 219 -5.56 8.76 -18.66
N PHE A 220 -4.64 8.35 -17.79
CA PHE A 220 -4.71 7.12 -17.01
C PHE A 220 -3.98 7.32 -15.68
N THR A 221 -4.65 7.08 -14.57
CA THR A 221 -4.12 7.32 -13.23
C THR A 221 -4.08 6.01 -12.43
N VAL A 222 -3.81 6.09 -11.12
CA VAL A 222 -4.17 4.97 -10.25
C VAL A 222 -5.67 4.76 -10.37
N PHE A 223 -6.14 3.52 -10.33
CA PHE A 223 -7.57 3.27 -10.44
C PHE A 223 -8.05 2.18 -9.49
N ALA A 224 -9.34 2.25 -9.19
CA ALA A 224 -10.16 1.22 -8.59
C ALA A 224 -11.44 1.10 -9.42
N ALA A 225 -11.67 -0.06 -10.02
CA ALA A 225 -12.83 -0.34 -10.87
C ALA A 225 -13.69 -1.42 -10.21
N ASP A 226 -14.91 -1.07 -9.78
CA ASP A 226 -15.84 -1.92 -9.01
C ASP A 226 -15.15 -2.60 -7.81
N ILE A 227 -14.23 -1.89 -7.15
CA ILE A 227 -13.32 -2.49 -6.16
C ILE A 227 -14.07 -3.08 -4.97
N SER A 228 -15.18 -2.45 -4.55
CA SER A 228 -16.02 -2.93 -3.46
C SER A 228 -16.76 -4.23 -3.78
N GLN A 229 -16.88 -4.58 -5.07
CA GLN A 229 -17.53 -5.80 -5.56
C GLN A 229 -16.49 -6.83 -6.03
N THR A 230 -15.25 -6.76 -5.51
CA THR A 230 -14.08 -7.58 -5.87
C THR A 230 -13.40 -7.25 -7.20
N GLY A 231 -13.65 -6.06 -7.74
CA GLY A 231 -13.14 -5.62 -9.04
C GLY A 231 -11.61 -5.42 -9.09
N TRP A 232 -11.14 -4.45 -9.86
CA TRP A 232 -9.72 -4.31 -10.20
C TRP A 232 -9.13 -3.04 -9.64
N TYR A 233 -7.83 -3.06 -9.36
CA TYR A 233 -7.05 -1.86 -9.14
C TYR A 233 -5.78 -1.91 -9.96
N GLY A 234 -5.19 -0.74 -10.20
CA GLY A 234 -3.96 -0.66 -10.96
C GLY A 234 -3.35 0.71 -10.96
N PHE A 235 -2.28 0.82 -11.75
CA PHE A 235 -1.36 1.94 -11.76
C PHE A 235 -1.11 2.38 -13.19
N PRO A 236 -0.75 3.67 -13.41
CA PRO A 236 -0.32 4.11 -14.72
C PRO A 236 0.95 3.39 -15.17
N TYR A 237 1.26 3.54 -16.46
CA TYR A 237 2.46 3.02 -17.08
C TYR A 237 3.72 3.42 -16.30
N HIS A 238 4.53 2.43 -15.97
CA HIS A 238 5.80 2.63 -15.29
C HIS A 238 6.93 2.76 -16.33
N PRO A 239 7.54 3.93 -16.53
CA PRO A 239 8.45 4.16 -17.66
C PRO A 239 9.73 3.32 -17.59
N GLN A 240 10.28 3.07 -16.39
CA GLN A 240 11.49 2.27 -16.24
C GLN A 240 11.24 0.77 -16.39
N ALA A 241 10.14 0.25 -15.84
CA ALA A 241 9.77 -1.16 -15.95
C ALA A 241 9.05 -1.50 -17.27
N GLN A 242 8.61 -0.49 -18.03
CA GLN A 242 7.87 -0.59 -19.29
C GLN A 242 6.59 -1.43 -19.22
N ILE A 243 5.88 -1.35 -18.10
CA ILE A 243 4.66 -2.14 -17.84
C ILE A 243 3.55 -1.30 -17.22
N VAL A 244 2.32 -1.77 -17.36
CA VAL A 244 1.16 -1.41 -16.54
C VAL A 244 0.93 -2.51 -15.51
N LYS A 245 0.67 -2.12 -14.28
CA LYS A 245 0.37 -3.06 -13.19
C LYS A 245 -1.12 -3.03 -12.86
N ILE A 246 -1.72 -4.21 -12.84
CA ILE A 246 -3.11 -4.39 -12.39
C ILE A 246 -3.22 -5.58 -11.45
N ALA A 247 -4.28 -5.60 -10.64
CA ALA A 247 -4.59 -6.71 -9.77
C ALA A 247 -6.09 -6.75 -9.47
N ASN A 248 -6.60 -7.94 -9.22
CA ASN A 248 -7.96 -8.15 -8.75
C ASN A 248 -8.01 -7.96 -7.23
N HIS A 249 -9.03 -7.26 -6.72
CA HIS A 249 -9.26 -6.99 -5.29
C HIS A 249 -10.15 -8.07 -4.65
N GLY A 250 -9.94 -9.33 -5.03
CA GLY A 250 -10.66 -10.47 -4.50
C GLY A 250 -10.14 -10.93 -3.14
N VAL A 251 -10.80 -11.95 -2.60
CA VAL A 251 -10.44 -12.57 -1.31
C VAL A 251 -9.09 -13.29 -1.32
N GLY A 252 -8.48 -13.45 -2.49
CA GLY A 252 -7.21 -14.15 -2.70
C GLY A 252 -7.26 -15.63 -2.30
N ARG A 253 -6.10 -16.25 -2.13
CA ARG A 253 -5.97 -17.64 -1.67
C ARG A 253 -5.19 -17.70 -0.37
N ARG A 254 -5.69 -18.44 0.61
CA ARG A 254 -4.91 -18.70 1.84
C ARG A 254 -3.61 -19.42 1.49
N VAL A 255 -2.50 -18.93 2.03
CA VAL A 255 -1.16 -19.48 1.83
C VAL A 255 -0.43 -19.63 3.16
N ASP A 256 0.62 -20.44 3.17
CA ASP A 256 1.58 -20.48 4.27
C ASP A 256 2.66 -19.42 3.97
N PRO A 257 2.86 -18.39 4.80
CA PRO A 257 3.87 -17.37 4.54
C PRO A 257 5.31 -17.94 4.54
N ALA A 258 5.53 -19.14 5.07
CA ALA A 258 6.83 -19.81 5.05
C ALA A 258 7.08 -20.67 3.79
N ARG A 259 6.13 -20.77 2.84
CA ARG A 259 6.22 -21.67 1.68
C ARG A 259 5.80 -21.04 0.37
#